data_AF-A0A519U914-F1
#
_entry.id   AF-A0A519U914-F1
#
_cell.length_a   1.000
_cell.length_b   1.000
_cell.length_c   1.000
_cell.angle_alpha   90.00
_cell.angle_beta   90.00
_cell.angle_gamma   90.00
#
_symmetry.space_group_name_H-M   'P 1'
#
loop_
_entity.id
_entity.type
_entity.pdbx_description
1 polymer ?
#
loop_
_entity_poly.entity_id
_entity_poly.type
_entity_poly.pdbx_seq_one_letter_code
_entity_poly.pdbx_strand_id
1 'polypeptide(L)'
;MKKFIYTLAVIFTLGISTNTVSAAGKEGPKTELTAEQQARFDRIVNRVEEIRNMDKSNLNREEKRALRKELKEMKEQARALNQGVYLSVGAIIIIILLLILIL
;
A
#
# COMPACT_ATOMS: atom_id res chain seq x y z
N MET A 1 -25.93 38.07 15.12
CA MET A 1 -25.09 37.35 14.14
C MET A 1 -24.08 36.41 14.80
N LYS A 2 -23.03 36.90 15.50
CA LYS A 2 -21.96 36.03 16.05
C LYS A 2 -22.45 34.97 17.04
N LYS A 3 -23.34 35.33 17.97
CA LYS A 3 -23.94 34.39 18.94
C LYS A 3 -24.76 33.28 18.28
N PHE A 4 -25.40 33.58 17.15
CA PHE A 4 -26.19 32.63 16.36
C PHE A 4 -25.28 31.63 15.64
N ILE A 5 -24.11 32.08 15.18
CA ILE A 5 -23.07 31.24 14.56
C ILE A 5 -22.48 30.28 15.60
N TYR A 6 -22.19 30.75 16.82
CA TYR A 6 -21.69 29.88 17.88
C TYR A 6 -22.72 28.85 18.36
N THR A 7 -24.01 29.23 18.46
CA THR A 7 -25.07 28.27 18.78
C THR A 7 -25.28 27.23 17.68
N LEU A 8 -25.18 27.63 16.40
CA LEU A 8 -25.27 26.70 15.26
C LEU A 8 -24.07 25.73 15.24
N ALA A 9 -22.88 26.21 15.58
CA ALA A 9 -21.66 25.39 15.66
C ALA A 9 -21.74 24.35 16.80
N VAL A 10 -22.30 24.71 17.96
CA VAL A 10 -22.47 23.78 19.09
C VAL A 10 -23.53 22.71 18.81
N ILE A 11 -24.60 23.06 18.09
CA ILE A 11 -25.62 22.07 17.67
C ILE A 11 -25.04 21.11 16.62
N PHE A 12 -24.14 21.59 15.75
CA PHE A 12 -23.46 20.76 14.76
C PHE A 12 -22.47 19.76 15.38
N THR A 13 -21.81 20.11 16.50
CA THR A 13 -20.90 19.18 17.19
C THR A 13 -21.63 18.13 18.04
N LEU A 14 -22.83 18.43 18.54
CA LEU A 14 -23.66 17.48 19.29
C LEU A 14 -24.48 16.53 18.40
N GLY A 15 -24.72 16.88 17.13
CA GLY A 15 -25.48 16.05 16.17
C GLY A 15 -24.70 14.89 15.53
N ILE A 16 -23.40 14.78 15.78
CA ILE A 16 -22.57 13.66 15.30
C ILE A 16 -22.79 12.48 16.24
N SER A 17 -23.95 11.86 16.08
CA SER A 17 -24.23 10.53 16.60
C SER A 17 -23.11 9.58 16.15
N THR A 18 -22.62 8.80 17.11
CA THR A 18 -21.51 7.87 16.99
C THR A 18 -21.80 6.83 15.91
N ASN A 19 -21.34 7.07 14.68
CA ASN A 19 -21.14 6.00 13.72
C ASN A 19 -19.99 5.15 14.25
N THR A 20 -20.32 4.04 14.90
CA THR A 20 -19.35 3.01 15.24
C THR A 20 -18.75 2.49 13.94
N VAL A 21 -17.54 2.96 13.62
CA VAL A 21 -16.71 2.34 12.59
C VAL A 21 -16.38 0.94 13.09
N SER A 22 -17.19 -0.02 12.67
CA SER A 22 -16.79 -1.42 12.72
C SER A 22 -15.60 -1.55 11.80
N ALA A 23 -14.41 -1.73 12.38
CA ALA A 23 -13.26 -2.25 11.65
C ALA A 23 -13.63 -3.67 11.23
N ALA A 24 -14.28 -3.80 10.08
CA ALA A 24 -14.33 -5.06 9.35
C ALA A 24 -12.90 -5.58 9.30
N GLY A 25 -12.72 -6.83 9.75
CA GLY A 25 -11.43 -7.48 9.85
C GLY A 25 -10.58 -7.20 8.62
N LYS A 26 -9.27 -7.10 8.81
CA LYS A 26 -8.25 -6.86 7.80
C LYS A 26 -8.31 -7.89 6.67
N GLU A 27 -9.30 -7.76 5.82
CA GLU A 27 -9.36 -8.30 4.49
C GLU A 27 -9.50 -7.06 3.65
N GLY A 28 -8.35 -6.40 3.44
CA GLY A 28 -8.26 -5.37 2.41
C GLY A 28 -8.86 -5.94 1.13
N PRO A 29 -9.53 -5.11 0.31
CA PRO A 29 -10.08 -5.60 -0.95
C PRO A 29 -8.95 -6.33 -1.64
N LYS A 30 -9.15 -7.62 -1.95
CA LYS A 30 -8.29 -8.32 -2.89
C LYS A 30 -8.49 -7.53 -4.19
N THR A 31 -7.72 -6.47 -4.38
CA THR A 31 -7.58 -5.83 -5.68
C THR A 31 -7.06 -6.94 -6.55
N GLU A 32 -7.96 -7.57 -7.28
CA GLU A 32 -7.62 -8.54 -8.30
C GLU A 32 -6.55 -7.85 -9.14
N LEU A 33 -5.36 -8.47 -9.16
CA LEU A 33 -4.26 -7.95 -9.96
C LEU A 33 -4.79 -7.82 -11.38
N THR A 34 -4.60 -6.65 -12.01
CA THR A 34 -4.94 -6.52 -13.43
C THR A 34 -4.19 -7.60 -14.22
N ALA A 35 -4.69 -8.02 -15.38
CA ALA A 35 -4.03 -9.05 -16.19
C ALA A 35 -2.54 -8.74 -16.43
N GLU A 36 -2.18 -7.46 -16.55
CA GLU A 36 -0.80 -7.00 -16.68
C GLU A 36 0.01 -7.14 -15.39
N GLN A 37 -0.59 -6.85 -14.23
CA GLN A 37 0.05 -7.01 -12.92
C GLN A 37 0.25 -8.49 -12.59
N GLN A 38 -0.70 -9.35 -12.94
CA GLN A 38 -0.58 -10.80 -12.81
C GLN A 38 0.56 -11.33 -13.68
N ALA A 39 0.63 -10.95 -14.96
CA ALA A 39 1.72 -11.35 -15.85
C ALA A 39 3.11 -10.85 -15.38
N ARG A 40 3.18 -9.70 -14.70
CA ARG A 40 4.41 -9.22 -14.05
C ARG A 40 4.76 -10.05 -12.82
N PHE A 41 3.77 -10.39 -12.00
CA PHE A 41 3.94 -11.23 -10.82
C PHE A 41 4.44 -12.63 -11.21
N ASP A 42 3.82 -13.27 -12.21
CA ASP A 42 4.19 -14.60 -12.67
C ASP A 42 5.63 -14.64 -13.21
N ARG A 43 6.07 -13.58 -13.91
CA ARG A 43 7.47 -13.45 -14.34
C ARG A 43 8.44 -13.39 -13.17
N ILE A 44 8.11 -12.65 -12.12
CA ILE A 44 8.92 -12.57 -10.90
C ILE A 44 8.99 -13.95 -10.24
N VAL A 45 7.85 -14.64 -10.13
CA VAL A 45 7.80 -16.00 -9.54
C VAL A 45 8.68 -16.97 -10.33
N ASN A 46 8.51 -17.03 -11.65
CA ASN A 46 9.28 -17.93 -12.51
C ASN A 46 10.80 -17.70 -12.36
N ARG A 47 11.25 -16.44 -12.32
CA ARG A 47 12.67 -16.13 -12.15
C ARG A 47 13.19 -16.49 -10.77
N VAL A 48 12.39 -16.27 -9.71
CA VAL A 48 12.74 -16.70 -8.36
C VAL A 48 12.87 -18.22 -8.29
N GLU A 49 11.98 -18.98 -8.94
CA GLU A 49 12.06 -20.44 -8.98
C GLU A 49 13.27 -20.94 -9.77
N GLU A 50 13.58 -20.31 -10.89
CA GLU A 50 14.80 -20.58 -11.66
C GLU A 50 16.04 -20.36 -10.79
N ILE A 51 16.14 -19.21 -10.14
CA ILE A 51 17.24 -18.93 -9.20
C ILE A 51 17.19 -19.91 -8.02
N ARG A 52 16.04 -20.36 -7.53
CA ARG A 52 15.98 -21.34 -6.43
C ARG A 52 16.54 -22.70 -6.85
N ASN A 53 16.18 -23.15 -8.04
CA ASN A 53 16.47 -24.49 -8.53
C ASN A 53 17.85 -24.60 -9.22
N MET A 54 18.49 -23.48 -9.54
CA MET A 54 19.83 -23.45 -10.12
C MET A 54 20.89 -24.00 -9.14
N ASP A 55 21.82 -24.82 -9.65
CA ASP A 55 23.00 -25.25 -8.88
C ASP A 55 23.96 -24.06 -8.60
N LYS A 56 24.38 -23.93 -7.34
CA LYS A 56 25.23 -22.82 -6.84
C LYS A 56 26.57 -23.29 -6.33
N SER A 57 26.84 -24.59 -6.42
CA SER A 57 28.05 -25.25 -5.97
C SER A 57 29.30 -24.54 -6.54
N ASN A 58 29.26 -24.25 -7.84
CA ASN A 58 30.36 -23.67 -8.60
C ASN A 58 30.40 -22.13 -8.63
N LEU A 59 29.42 -21.45 -8.01
CA LEU A 59 29.38 -19.99 -8.03
C LEU A 59 30.38 -19.37 -7.06
N ASN A 60 31.10 -18.36 -7.55
CA ASN A 60 32.01 -17.55 -6.77
C ASN A 60 31.24 -16.61 -5.81
N ARG A 61 31.96 -15.91 -4.93
CA ARG A 61 31.34 -15.03 -3.92
C ARG A 61 30.59 -13.84 -4.54
N GLU A 62 31.09 -13.29 -5.64
CA GLU A 62 30.51 -12.15 -6.34
C GLU A 62 29.22 -12.56 -7.08
N GLU A 63 29.22 -13.70 -7.74
CA GLU A 63 28.05 -14.28 -8.42
C GLU A 63 26.94 -14.60 -7.42
N LYS A 64 27.29 -15.21 -6.28
CA LYS A 64 26.34 -15.44 -5.17
C LYS A 64 25.77 -14.13 -4.63
N ARG A 65 26.57 -13.05 -4.59
CA ARG A 65 26.12 -11.72 -4.16
C ARG A 65 25.20 -11.08 -5.19
N ALA A 66 25.48 -11.24 -6.48
CA ALA A 66 24.63 -10.76 -7.57
C ALA A 66 23.25 -11.40 -7.51
N LEU A 67 23.17 -12.73 -7.34
CA LEU A 67 21.90 -13.45 -7.20
C LEU A 67 21.09 -12.99 -5.98
N ARG A 68 21.76 -12.72 -4.85
CA ARG A 68 21.08 -12.18 -3.65
C ARG A 68 20.53 -10.77 -3.90
N LYS A 69 21.24 -9.96 -4.67
CA LYS A 69 20.78 -8.61 -5.04
C LYS A 69 19.57 -8.69 -5.96
N GLU A 70 19.63 -9.55 -6.98
CA GLU A 70 18.52 -9.82 -7.90
C GLU A 70 17.27 -10.31 -7.14
N LEU A 71 17.42 -11.27 -6.22
CA LEU A 71 16.32 -11.74 -5.36
C LEU A 71 15.73 -10.62 -4.49
N LYS A 72 16.55 -9.69 -4.00
CA LYS A 72 16.09 -8.55 -3.19
C LYS A 72 15.27 -7.56 -4.04
N GLU A 73 15.74 -7.25 -5.24
CA GLU A 73 15.04 -6.37 -6.19
C GLU A 73 13.68 -6.97 -6.59
N MET A 74 13.63 -8.28 -6.88
CA MET A 74 12.38 -8.99 -7.17
C MET A 74 11.40 -8.97 -5.99
N LYS A 75 11.89 -9.08 -4.75
CA LYS A 75 11.07 -8.94 -3.54
C LYS A 75 10.49 -7.53 -3.39
N GLU A 76 11.25 -6.50 -3.73
CA GLU A 76 10.78 -5.11 -3.71
C GLU A 76 9.71 -4.88 -4.78
N GLN A 77 9.91 -5.41 -6.00
CA GLN A 77 8.91 -5.36 -7.07
C GLN A 77 7.62 -6.08 -6.70
N ALA A 78 7.69 -7.29 -6.15
CA ALA A 78 6.52 -8.04 -5.69
C ALA A 78 5.79 -7.35 -4.53
N ARG A 79 6.52 -6.65 -3.66
CA ARG A 79 5.94 -5.81 -2.61
C ARG A 79 5.23 -4.58 -3.17
N ALA A 80 5.80 -3.93 -4.17
CA ALA A 80 5.16 -2.80 -4.83
C ALA A 80 3.84 -3.21 -5.52
N LEU A 81 3.78 -4.44 -6.06
CA LEU A 81 2.54 -5.01 -6.62
C LEU A 81 1.48 -5.29 -5.53
N ASN A 82 1.89 -5.76 -4.35
CA ASN A 82 0.97 -6.13 -3.26
C ASN A 82 0.61 -5.00 -2.28
N GLN A 83 1.41 -3.94 -2.18
CA GLN A 83 1.26 -2.99 -1.08
C GLN A 83 0.11 -2.01 -1.25
N GLY A 84 -0.53 -1.90 -2.41
CA GLY A 84 -1.73 -1.08 -2.55
C GLY A 84 -1.57 0.39 -2.09
N VAL A 85 -0.35 0.88 -1.86
CA VAL A 85 -0.09 2.29 -1.50
C VAL A 85 -0.08 3.12 -2.79
N TYR A 86 -1.20 3.05 -3.50
CA TYR A 86 -1.74 4.24 -4.12
C TYR A 86 -2.49 4.93 -2.99
N LEU A 87 -2.02 6.10 -2.54
CA LEU A 87 -2.88 6.95 -1.72
C LEU A 87 -4.17 7.10 -2.51
N SER A 88 -5.27 6.52 -1.98
CA SER A 88 -6.60 6.75 -2.54
C SER A 88 -6.76 8.25 -2.75
N VAL A 89 -7.42 8.66 -3.83
CA VAL A 89 -7.67 10.09 -4.10
C VAL A 89 -8.25 10.76 -2.85
N GLY A 90 -9.10 10.07 -2.08
CA GLY A 90 -9.60 10.55 -0.80
C GLY A 90 -8.52 10.75 0.28
N ALA A 91 -7.53 9.85 0.36
CA ALA A 91 -6.42 9.98 1.30
C ALA A 91 -5.47 11.14 0.93
N ILE A 92 -5.23 11.38 -0.38
CA ILE A 92 -4.49 12.56 -0.86
C ILE A 92 -5.23 13.84 -0.45
N ILE A 93 -6.55 13.90 -0.67
CA ILE A 93 -7.39 15.04 -0.28
C ILE A 93 -7.32 15.30 1.23
N ILE A 94 -7.41 14.25 2.06
CA ILE A 94 -7.33 14.40 3.53
C ILE A 94 -5.98 14.97 3.95
N ILE A 95 -4.87 14.49 3.38
CA ILE A 95 -3.53 15.02 3.68
C ILE A 95 -3.42 16.49 3.28
N ILE A 96 -3.91 16.86 2.10
CA ILE A 96 -3.92 18.25 1.62
C ILE A 96 -4.75 19.15 2.55
N LEU A 97 -5.93 18.70 2.98
CA LEU A 97 -6.78 19.45 3.90
C LEU A 97 -6.11 19.66 5.27
N LEU A 98 -5.41 18.64 5.79
CA LEU A 98 -4.67 18.75 7.03
C LEU A 98 -3.53 19.77 6.94
N LEU A 99 -2.82 19.83 5.80
CA LEU A 99 -1.78 20.84 5.59
C LEU A 99 -2.33 22.27 5.57
N ILE A 100 -3.51 22.48 4.99
CA ILE A 100 -4.16 23.80 4.96
C ILE A 100 -4.64 24.23 6.36
N LEU A 101 -5.06 23.29 7.21
CA LEU A 101 -5.57 23.60 8.55
C LEU A 101 -4.47 23.86 9.57
N ILE A 102 -3.30 23.24 9.38
CA ILE A 102 -2.14 23.36 10.28
C ILE A 102 -1.25 24.57 9.94
N LEU A 103 -1.19 24.95 8.65
CA LEU A 103 -0.46 26.15 8.19
C LEU A 103 -1.25 27.43 8.49
#